data_AF-A0A3N5FT04-F1
#
_entry.id   AF-A0A3N5FT04-F1
#
_cell.length_a   1.000
_cell.length_b   1.000
_cell.length_c   1.000
_cell.angle_alpha   90.00
_cell.angle_beta   90.00
_cell.angle_gamma   90.00
#
_symmetry.space_group_name_H-M   'P 1'
#
loop_
_entity.id
_entity.type
_entity.pdbx_description
1 polymer ?
#
loop_
_entity_poly.entity_id
_entity_poly.type
_entity_poly.pdbx_seq_one_letter_code
_entity_poly.pdbx_strand_id
1 'polypeptide(L)'
;MVAGVAATLALVSWTISAQQRAASVPQAQAARAQAASYFPERLDWQRKQPEAVGMAPALVADAVRAAVGSEMTTNRDLATELATSFGRNEPFDTVIGPTRPRGPASGVIVRNGYLVTEWGEPGRADMTNSVTKTFLTTVIGLAWQRGLIRDLSDYVRDYMPPHVDLFEAEHNQKIRWEHLLRQTSDGQGTLWGKPDWADRPE
;
A
#
# COMPACT_ATOMS: atom_id res chain seq x y z
N MET A 1 79.16 47.39 -16.65
CA MET A 1 78.80 46.06 -17.19
C MET A 1 78.34 45.19 -16.02
N VAL A 2 77.06 44.81 -16.08
CA VAL A 2 76.27 43.97 -15.13
C VAL A 2 76.61 42.49 -15.42
N ALA A 3 76.57 41.45 -14.58
CA ALA A 3 75.79 41.01 -13.42
C ALA A 3 76.68 40.06 -12.56
N GLY A 4 76.48 39.72 -11.28
CA GLY A 4 75.28 39.72 -10.44
C GLY A 4 74.68 38.31 -10.32
N VAL A 5 75.19 37.46 -9.42
CA VAL A 5 74.47 36.29 -8.88
C VAL A 5 74.80 36.15 -7.39
N ALA A 6 73.80 36.37 -6.55
CA ALA A 6 73.84 36.16 -5.10
C ALA A 6 73.07 34.89 -4.76
N ALA A 7 73.65 34.05 -3.91
CA ALA A 7 73.04 32.83 -3.40
C ALA A 7 72.20 33.15 -2.16
N THR A 8 70.94 32.71 -2.16
CA THR A 8 69.99 32.92 -1.05
C THR A 8 69.81 31.61 -0.29
N LEU A 9 70.24 31.59 0.98
CA LEU A 9 69.88 30.57 1.97
C LEU A 9 68.49 30.86 2.51
N ALA A 10 67.56 29.91 2.38
CA ALA A 10 66.24 29.98 3.01
C ALA A 10 66.27 29.28 4.37
N LEU A 11 66.09 30.04 5.44
CA LEU A 11 65.83 29.55 6.80
C LEU A 11 64.33 29.26 6.95
N VAL A 12 63.98 28.03 7.33
CA VAL A 12 62.61 27.62 7.64
C VAL A 12 62.34 27.88 9.12
N SER A 13 61.51 28.87 9.41
CA SER A 13 61.02 29.21 10.75
C SER A 13 59.79 28.37 11.11
N TRP A 14 59.88 27.63 12.22
CA TRP A 14 58.76 26.89 12.81
C TRP A 14 57.89 27.84 13.64
N THR A 15 56.62 28.00 13.29
CA THR A 15 55.63 28.69 14.12
C THR A 15 54.86 27.69 14.98
N ILE A 16 54.98 27.81 16.29
CA ILE A 16 54.18 27.07 17.27
C ILE A 16 52.87 27.83 17.45
N SER A 17 51.77 27.33 16.89
CA SER A 17 50.42 27.84 17.17
C SER A 17 49.84 27.13 18.40
N ALA A 18 49.68 27.88 19.50
CA ALA A 18 48.97 27.43 20.69
C ALA A 18 47.46 27.41 20.41
N GLN A 19 46.87 26.24 20.15
CA GLN A 19 45.42 26.07 20.15
C GLN A 19 44.90 26.01 21.59
N GLN A 20 44.22 27.06 22.04
CA GLN A 20 43.41 27.02 23.25
C GLN A 20 42.25 26.05 23.05
N ARG A 21 42.22 24.96 23.82
CA ARG A 21 41.05 24.07 23.90
C ARG A 21 39.93 24.80 24.63
N ALA A 22 38.91 25.24 23.90
CA ALA A 22 37.65 25.64 24.51
C ALA A 22 37.01 24.43 25.21
N ALA A 23 36.69 24.57 26.49
CA ALA A 23 35.97 23.55 27.24
C ALA A 23 34.56 23.38 26.64
N SER A 24 34.24 22.17 26.18
CA SER A 24 32.90 21.81 25.74
C SER A 24 31.98 21.71 26.96
N VAL A 25 31.05 22.65 27.10
CA VAL A 25 29.92 22.50 28.03
C VAL A 25 29.05 21.35 27.49
N PRO A 26 28.78 20.29 28.26
CA PRO A 26 27.86 19.27 27.82
C PRO A 26 26.46 19.88 27.76
N GLN A 27 25.98 20.18 26.55
CA GLN A 27 24.56 20.38 26.35
C GLN A 27 23.88 19.06 26.67
N ALA A 28 23.15 19.02 27.78
CA ALA A 28 22.20 17.96 28.04
C ALA A 28 21.23 17.92 26.84
N GLN A 29 21.43 16.95 25.95
CA GLN A 29 20.41 16.56 24.98
C GLN A 29 19.26 16.01 25.83
N ALA A 30 18.34 16.90 26.21
CA ALA A 30 17.01 16.47 26.58
C ALA A 30 16.49 15.68 25.38
N ALA A 31 16.50 14.35 25.49
CA ALA A 31 15.76 13.51 24.58
C ALA A 31 14.32 14.03 24.64
N ARG A 32 13.90 14.76 23.60
CA ARG A 32 12.48 15.01 23.38
C ARG A 32 11.90 13.60 23.28
N ALA A 33 11.18 13.18 24.31
CA ALA A 33 10.33 12.01 24.21
C ALA A 33 9.50 12.22 22.94
N GLN A 34 9.80 11.43 21.92
CA GLN A 34 9.05 11.50 20.68
C GLN A 34 7.65 11.08 21.09
N ALA A 35 6.72 12.03 21.14
CA ALA A 35 5.34 11.75 21.52
C ALA A 35 4.91 10.53 20.70
N ALA A 36 4.58 9.43 21.38
CA ALA A 36 4.29 8.18 20.71
C ALA A 36 3.23 8.45 19.64
N SER A 37 3.52 8.07 18.40
CA SER A 37 2.55 8.22 17.31
C SER A 37 1.29 7.47 17.71
N TYR A 38 0.15 8.15 17.64
CA TYR A 38 -1.12 7.52 17.96
C TYR A 38 -1.44 6.48 16.89
N PHE A 39 -1.65 5.23 17.33
CA PHE A 39 -2.22 4.16 16.53
C PHE A 39 -3.53 3.74 17.20
N PRO A 40 -4.64 3.69 16.45
CA PRO A 40 -5.92 3.30 17.02
C PRO A 40 -5.93 1.83 17.41
N GLU A 41 -6.61 1.51 18.51
CA GLU A 41 -6.95 0.14 18.85
C GLU A 41 -7.95 -0.43 17.83
N ARG A 42 -8.10 -1.76 17.80
CA ARG A 42 -9.00 -2.42 16.86
C ARG A 42 -10.43 -1.89 17.02
N LEU A 43 -10.91 -1.19 15.99
CA LEU A 43 -12.24 -0.57 15.91
C LEU A 43 -12.48 0.60 16.89
N ASP A 44 -11.46 1.08 17.59
CA ASP A 44 -11.60 2.18 18.56
C ASP A 44 -10.75 3.39 18.14
N TRP A 45 -11.29 4.13 17.17
CA TRP A 45 -10.60 5.27 16.57
C TRP A 45 -11.00 6.58 17.24
N GLN A 46 -10.03 7.23 17.88
CA GLN A 46 -10.20 8.60 18.36
C GLN A 46 -10.53 9.56 17.21
N ARG A 47 -11.53 10.39 17.44
CA ARG A 47 -11.98 11.43 16.50
C ARG A 47 -11.32 12.76 16.80
N LYS A 48 -10.91 13.48 15.76
CA LYS A 48 -10.40 14.85 15.86
C LYS A 48 -10.99 15.73 14.78
N GLN A 49 -11.25 16.98 15.13
CA GLN A 49 -11.64 17.99 14.14
C GLN A 49 -10.49 18.23 13.15
N PRO A 50 -10.79 18.64 11.90
CA PRO A 50 -9.78 18.90 10.87
C PRO A 50 -8.63 19.80 11.36
N GLU A 51 -8.93 20.90 12.03
CA GLU A 51 -7.96 21.88 12.51
C GLU A 51 -7.01 21.28 13.55
N ALA A 52 -7.54 20.40 14.41
CA ALA A 52 -6.77 19.72 15.46
C ALA A 52 -5.72 18.74 14.90
N VAL A 53 -5.82 18.39 13.63
CA VAL A 53 -4.82 17.60 12.90
C VAL A 53 -4.15 18.41 11.78
N GLY A 54 -4.33 19.74 11.74
CA GLY A 54 -3.71 20.63 10.76
C GLY A 54 -4.30 20.53 9.35
N MET A 55 -5.56 20.14 9.21
CA MET A 55 -6.33 20.15 7.95
C MET A 55 -7.23 21.39 7.89
N ALA A 56 -7.46 21.90 6.69
CA ALA A 56 -8.43 22.98 6.46
C ALA A 56 -9.86 22.40 6.44
N PRO A 57 -10.79 22.84 7.32
CA PRO A 57 -12.14 22.29 7.41
C PRO A 57 -12.92 22.42 6.10
N ALA A 58 -12.77 23.56 5.42
CA ALA A 58 -13.42 23.80 4.13
C ALA A 58 -13.00 22.75 3.10
N LEU A 59 -11.71 22.45 2.98
CA LEU A 59 -11.21 21.43 2.04
C LEU A 59 -11.66 20.01 2.40
N VAL A 60 -11.78 19.69 3.69
CA VAL A 60 -12.36 18.41 4.12
C VAL A 60 -13.83 18.32 3.71
N ALA A 61 -14.61 19.37 3.95
CA ALA A 61 -16.01 19.42 3.53
C ALA A 61 -16.15 19.34 2.01
N ASP A 62 -15.28 20.01 1.25
CA ASP A 62 -15.27 19.99 -0.21
C ASP A 62 -14.97 18.59 -0.74
N ALA A 63 -13.99 17.89 -0.16
CA ALA A 63 -13.66 16.51 -0.52
C ALA A 63 -14.84 15.56 -0.26
N VAL A 64 -15.53 15.70 0.87
CA VAL A 64 -16.74 14.90 1.17
C VAL A 64 -17.84 15.21 0.16
N ARG A 65 -18.11 16.49 -0.15
CA ARG A 65 -19.12 16.86 -1.15
C ARG A 65 -18.77 16.32 -2.54
N ALA A 66 -17.50 16.37 -2.94
CA ALA A 66 -17.04 15.81 -4.20
C ALA A 66 -17.23 14.29 -4.25
N ALA A 67 -16.88 13.57 -3.18
CA ALA A 67 -17.05 12.12 -3.10
C ALA A 67 -18.52 11.71 -3.18
N VAL A 68 -19.40 12.37 -2.42
CA VAL A 68 -20.85 12.11 -2.44
C VAL A 68 -21.46 12.51 -3.80
N GLY A 69 -21.05 13.66 -4.36
CA GLY A 69 -21.53 14.13 -5.66
C GLY A 69 -21.07 13.30 -6.85
N SER A 70 -20.03 12.47 -6.68
CA SER A 70 -19.52 11.55 -7.71
C SER A 70 -20.07 10.13 -7.55
N GLU A 71 -21.07 9.92 -6.69
CA GLU A 71 -21.69 8.60 -6.51
C GLU A 71 -22.25 8.06 -7.83
N MET A 72 -22.03 6.76 -8.08
CA MET A 72 -22.60 6.07 -9.23
C MET A 72 -24.12 6.06 -9.14
N THR A 73 -24.78 6.43 -10.24
CA THR A 73 -26.25 6.44 -10.36
C THR A 73 -26.81 5.14 -10.93
N THR A 74 -25.97 4.13 -11.15
CA THR A 74 -26.35 2.82 -11.69
C THR A 74 -27.12 1.99 -10.66
N ASN A 75 -27.57 0.79 -11.03
CA ASN A 75 -28.48 0.02 -10.19
C ASN A 75 -27.83 -0.27 -8.83
N ARG A 76 -28.57 -0.01 -7.74
CA ARG A 76 -28.08 -0.33 -6.39
C ARG A 76 -28.14 -1.82 -6.12
N ASP A 77 -29.02 -2.57 -6.76
CA ASP A 77 -28.97 -4.03 -6.76
C ASP A 77 -27.71 -4.49 -7.51
N LEU A 78 -26.72 -4.94 -6.75
CA LEU A 78 -25.44 -5.37 -7.28
C LEU A 78 -25.55 -6.61 -8.17
N ALA A 79 -26.47 -7.54 -7.90
CA ALA A 79 -26.65 -8.71 -8.75
C ALA A 79 -27.10 -8.29 -10.15
N THR A 80 -28.09 -7.39 -10.19
CA THR A 80 -28.60 -6.83 -11.44
C THR A 80 -27.55 -5.97 -12.14
N GLU A 81 -26.83 -5.13 -11.40
CA GLU A 81 -25.75 -4.30 -11.97
C GLU A 81 -24.68 -5.16 -12.64
N LEU A 82 -24.20 -6.22 -11.99
CA LEU A 82 -23.19 -7.13 -12.56
C LEU A 82 -23.68 -7.81 -13.84
N ALA A 83 -24.92 -8.31 -13.84
CA ALA A 83 -25.50 -8.99 -14.99
C ALA A 83 -25.79 -8.05 -16.17
N THR A 84 -26.09 -6.78 -15.91
CA THR A 84 -26.49 -5.82 -16.95
C THR A 84 -25.35 -4.93 -17.46
N SER A 85 -24.22 -4.90 -16.74
CA SER A 85 -23.02 -4.15 -17.11
C SER A 85 -22.02 -5.05 -17.86
N PHE A 86 -20.94 -5.47 -17.20
CA PHE A 86 -19.92 -6.37 -17.76
C PHE A 86 -20.52 -7.72 -18.14
N GLY A 87 -21.31 -8.35 -17.26
CA GLY A 87 -21.86 -9.68 -17.50
C GLY A 87 -22.77 -9.77 -18.73
N ARG A 88 -23.31 -8.64 -19.20
CA ARG A 88 -24.22 -8.61 -20.35
C ARG A 88 -23.62 -9.24 -21.61
N ASN A 89 -22.31 -9.08 -21.82
CA ASN A 89 -21.63 -9.52 -23.02
C ASN A 89 -20.50 -10.53 -22.74
N GLU A 90 -20.16 -10.77 -21.47
CA GLU A 90 -19.06 -11.66 -21.09
C GLU A 90 -19.57 -13.09 -20.88
N PRO A 91 -18.89 -14.12 -21.41
CA PRO A 91 -19.24 -15.50 -21.11
C PRO A 91 -18.89 -15.83 -19.64
N PHE A 92 -19.54 -16.86 -19.09
CA PHE A 92 -19.30 -17.32 -17.71
C PHE A 92 -19.50 -16.23 -16.62
N ASP A 93 -20.39 -15.27 -16.87
CA ASP A 93 -20.70 -14.14 -15.98
C ASP A 93 -21.50 -14.52 -14.71
N THR A 94 -21.93 -15.78 -14.59
CA THR A 94 -22.73 -16.26 -13.45
C THR A 94 -22.09 -15.88 -12.12
N VAL A 95 -22.84 -15.19 -11.28
CA VAL A 95 -22.39 -14.73 -9.95
C VAL A 95 -22.16 -15.93 -9.04
N ILE A 96 -20.98 -15.97 -8.41
CA ILE A 96 -20.63 -16.96 -7.39
C ILE A 96 -20.64 -16.29 -6.03
N GLY A 97 -21.47 -16.81 -5.12
CA GLY A 97 -21.60 -16.30 -3.75
C GLY A 97 -22.65 -15.18 -3.59
N PRO A 98 -22.84 -14.69 -2.37
CA PRO A 98 -23.89 -13.73 -2.06
C PRO A 98 -23.53 -12.33 -2.57
N THR A 99 -24.55 -11.64 -3.08
CA THR A 99 -24.52 -10.19 -3.34
C THR A 99 -25.54 -9.50 -2.43
N ARG A 100 -25.41 -8.18 -2.31
CA ARG A 100 -26.38 -7.34 -1.60
C ARG A 100 -26.50 -5.98 -2.28
N PRO A 101 -27.60 -5.24 -2.08
CA PRO A 101 -27.69 -3.88 -2.57
C PRO A 101 -26.55 -3.00 -2.03
N ARG A 102 -26.02 -2.11 -2.88
CA ARG A 102 -25.00 -1.12 -2.51
C ARG A 102 -25.56 -0.10 -1.50
N GLY A 103 -24.70 0.33 -0.59
CA GLY A 103 -24.99 1.38 0.38
C GLY A 103 -24.90 2.76 -0.26
N PRO A 104 -25.10 3.85 0.52
CA PRO A 104 -24.80 5.19 0.05
C PRO A 104 -23.29 5.37 -0.21
N ALA A 105 -22.90 6.41 -0.95
CA ALA A 105 -21.50 6.84 -0.98
C ALA A 105 -20.99 7.03 0.45
N SER A 106 -19.98 6.23 0.82
CA SER A 106 -19.47 6.13 2.18
C SER A 106 -17.97 6.25 2.18
N GLY A 107 -17.41 6.80 3.25
CA GLY A 107 -15.97 6.90 3.39
C GLY A 107 -15.53 7.51 4.71
N VAL A 108 -14.22 7.51 4.90
CA VAL A 108 -13.55 8.08 6.06
C VAL A 108 -12.33 8.87 5.59
N ILE A 109 -12.02 9.95 6.30
CA ILE A 109 -10.73 10.64 6.17
C ILE A 109 -9.97 10.46 7.47
N VAL A 110 -8.75 9.96 7.35
CA VAL A 110 -7.86 9.67 8.47
C VAL A 110 -6.60 10.52 8.35
N ARG A 111 -6.12 11.06 9.47
CA ARG A 111 -4.81 11.70 9.55
C ARG A 111 -4.09 11.35 10.84
N ASN A 112 -2.87 10.82 10.71
CA ASN A 112 -2.01 10.44 11.85
C ASN A 112 -2.72 9.51 12.86
N GLY A 113 -3.46 8.52 12.34
CA GLY A 113 -4.23 7.57 13.16
C GLY A 113 -5.59 8.07 13.65
N TYR A 114 -5.90 9.36 13.53
CA TYR A 114 -7.19 9.93 13.96
C TYR A 114 -8.23 9.91 12.85
N LEU A 115 -9.47 9.59 13.22
CA LEU A 115 -10.63 9.75 12.36
C LEU A 115 -11.01 11.24 12.31
N VAL A 116 -10.92 11.85 11.14
CA VAL A 116 -11.19 13.28 10.96
C VAL A 116 -12.66 13.51 10.62
N THR A 117 -13.18 12.71 9.69
CA THR A 117 -14.59 12.73 9.33
C THR A 117 -14.98 11.40 8.70
N GLU A 118 -16.27 11.11 8.71
CA GLU A 118 -16.90 9.96 8.06
C GLU A 118 -18.23 10.42 7.44
N TRP A 119 -18.67 9.73 6.38
CA TRP A 119 -19.96 9.97 5.75
C TRP A 119 -20.56 8.66 5.25
N GLY A 120 -21.88 8.66 5.04
CA GLY A 120 -22.62 7.46 4.66
C GLY A 120 -22.64 6.43 5.80
N GLU A 121 -22.31 5.19 5.47
CA GLU A 121 -22.35 4.04 6.39
C GLU A 121 -21.02 3.26 6.36
N PRO A 122 -19.90 3.81 6.87
CA PRO A 122 -18.57 3.20 6.75
C PRO A 122 -18.43 1.84 7.47
N GLY A 123 -19.29 1.56 8.45
CA GLY A 123 -19.33 0.26 9.16
C GLY A 123 -20.10 -0.83 8.41
N ARG A 124 -20.75 -0.50 7.29
CA ARG A 124 -21.58 -1.43 6.51
C ARG A 124 -20.68 -2.32 5.66
N ALA A 125 -20.84 -3.64 5.77
CA ALA A 125 -20.00 -4.61 5.05
C ALA A 125 -20.31 -4.72 3.55
N ASP A 126 -19.77 -3.83 2.70
CA ASP A 126 -20.05 -3.82 1.26
C ASP A 126 -19.13 -4.65 0.38
N MET A 127 -19.58 -4.96 -0.84
CA MET A 127 -18.72 -5.55 -1.86
C MET A 127 -17.66 -4.54 -2.28
N THR A 128 -16.39 -4.82 -1.97
CA THR A 128 -15.26 -3.94 -2.27
C THR A 128 -14.47 -4.36 -3.52
N ASN A 129 -14.93 -5.40 -4.23
CA ASN A 129 -14.28 -5.92 -5.44
C ASN A 129 -12.77 -6.16 -5.24
N SER A 130 -11.93 -5.55 -6.09
CA SER A 130 -10.48 -5.77 -6.09
C SER A 130 -9.74 -5.28 -4.84
N VAL A 131 -10.38 -4.56 -3.91
CA VAL A 131 -9.76 -4.27 -2.60
C VAL A 131 -9.38 -5.56 -1.86
N THR A 132 -10.10 -6.67 -2.09
CA THR A 132 -9.77 -8.01 -1.60
C THR A 132 -8.31 -8.40 -1.89
N LYS A 133 -7.74 -7.97 -3.02
CA LYS A 133 -6.34 -8.27 -3.39
C LYS A 133 -5.33 -7.68 -2.40
N THR A 134 -5.61 -6.52 -1.81
CA THR A 134 -4.75 -5.91 -0.78
C THR A 134 -4.69 -6.76 0.49
N PHE A 135 -5.83 -7.36 0.88
CA PHE A 135 -5.87 -8.30 2.01
C PHE A 135 -5.06 -9.57 1.70
N LEU A 136 -5.20 -10.12 0.49
CA LEU A 136 -4.42 -11.29 0.06
C LEU A 136 -2.91 -11.02 0.10
N THR A 137 -2.45 -9.87 -0.42
CA THR A 137 -1.04 -9.48 -0.33
C THR A 137 -0.56 -9.33 1.11
N THR A 138 -1.39 -8.81 2.01
CA THR A 138 -1.06 -8.72 3.44
C THR A 138 -0.92 -10.11 4.08
N VAL A 139 -1.83 -11.05 3.77
CA VAL A 139 -1.75 -12.43 4.24
C VAL A 139 -0.48 -13.12 3.73
N ILE A 140 -0.10 -12.91 2.46
CA ILE A 140 1.15 -13.42 1.89
C ILE A 140 2.36 -12.85 2.64
N GLY A 141 2.38 -11.54 2.92
CA GLY A 141 3.44 -10.91 3.71
C GLY A 141 3.59 -11.53 5.11
N LEU A 142 2.47 -11.81 5.79
CA LEU A 142 2.47 -12.50 7.08
C LEU A 142 2.96 -13.96 6.97
N ALA A 143 2.58 -14.68 5.93
CA ALA A 143 3.03 -16.05 5.68
C ALA A 143 4.55 -16.09 5.41
N TRP A 144 5.05 -15.15 4.60
CA TRP A 144 6.47 -14.98 4.33
C TRP A 144 7.26 -14.62 5.60
N GLN A 145 6.78 -13.65 6.38
CA GLN A 145 7.40 -13.27 7.65
C GLN A 145 7.49 -14.44 8.64
N ARG A 146 6.54 -15.38 8.58
CA ARG A 146 6.52 -16.60 9.41
C ARG A 146 7.31 -17.77 8.80
N GLY A 147 7.95 -17.59 7.65
CA GLY A 147 8.69 -18.65 6.95
C GLY A 147 7.80 -19.73 6.31
N LEU A 148 6.48 -19.51 6.24
CA LEU A 148 5.56 -20.42 5.54
C LEU A 148 5.68 -20.28 4.02
N ILE A 149 6.10 -19.10 3.54
CA ILE A 149 6.66 -18.89 2.21
C ILE A 149 8.13 -18.56 2.44
N ARG A 150 9.04 -19.42 1.96
CA ARG A 150 10.47 -19.30 2.26
C ARG A 150 11.12 -18.18 1.44
N ASP A 151 10.84 -18.17 0.14
CA ASP A 151 11.37 -17.19 -0.80
C ASP A 151 10.32 -16.83 -1.85
N LEU A 152 10.28 -15.57 -2.29
CA LEU A 152 9.34 -15.12 -3.32
C LEU A 152 9.70 -15.62 -4.73
N SER A 153 10.94 -16.07 -4.91
CA SER A 153 11.40 -16.76 -6.10
C SER A 153 11.03 -18.24 -6.10
N ASP A 154 10.49 -18.82 -5.03
CA ASP A 154 10.07 -20.22 -5.06
C ASP A 154 8.86 -20.43 -6.01
N TYR A 155 8.77 -21.64 -6.57
CA TYR A 155 7.63 -22.06 -7.38
C TYR A 155 6.38 -22.21 -6.50
N VAL A 156 5.25 -21.66 -6.94
CA VAL A 156 4.01 -21.67 -6.17
C VAL A 156 3.47 -23.09 -6.00
N ARG A 157 3.64 -23.94 -7.03
CA ARG A 157 3.20 -25.35 -7.02
C ARG A 157 3.72 -26.13 -5.80
N ASP A 158 4.93 -25.82 -5.35
CA ASP A 158 5.58 -26.54 -4.25
C ASP A 158 4.93 -26.21 -2.88
N TYR A 159 4.06 -25.20 -2.84
CA TYR A 159 3.28 -24.78 -1.67
C TYR A 159 1.81 -25.24 -1.72
N MET A 160 1.38 -25.87 -2.81
CA MET A 160 -0.03 -26.24 -2.97
C MET A 160 -0.40 -27.40 -2.04
N PRO A 161 -1.56 -27.32 -1.37
CA PRO A 161 -2.08 -28.46 -0.62
C PRO A 161 -2.29 -29.68 -1.54
N PRO A 162 -2.30 -30.91 -0.98
CA PRO A 162 -2.72 -32.08 -1.72
C PRO A 162 -4.07 -31.84 -2.40
N HIS A 163 -4.21 -32.36 -3.63
CA HIS A 163 -5.42 -32.24 -4.46
C HIS A 163 -5.72 -30.85 -5.04
N VAL A 164 -4.80 -29.89 -4.96
CA VAL A 164 -4.86 -28.64 -5.72
C VAL A 164 -3.97 -28.77 -6.96
N ASP A 165 -4.59 -28.85 -8.13
CA ASP A 165 -3.93 -29.10 -9.43
C ASP A 165 -3.71 -27.83 -10.27
N LEU A 166 -3.98 -26.65 -9.70
CA LEU A 166 -3.92 -25.35 -10.38
C LEU A 166 -2.56 -25.02 -11.01
N PHE A 167 -1.47 -25.68 -10.59
CA PHE A 167 -0.11 -25.44 -11.08
C PHE A 167 0.54 -26.65 -11.76
N GLU A 168 -0.24 -27.68 -12.12
CA GLU A 168 0.28 -28.89 -12.77
C GLU A 168 0.49 -28.72 -14.29
N ALA A 169 -0.18 -27.76 -14.92
CA ALA A 169 0.02 -27.47 -16.35
C ALA A 169 1.44 -26.93 -16.63
N GLU A 170 2.02 -27.26 -17.79
CA GLU A 170 3.43 -26.94 -18.12
C GLU A 170 3.77 -25.45 -17.96
N HIS A 171 2.85 -24.57 -18.36
CA HIS A 171 3.00 -23.12 -18.16
C HIS A 171 3.00 -22.75 -16.68
N ASN A 172 1.97 -23.19 -15.94
CA ASN A 172 1.79 -22.81 -14.54
C ASN A 172 2.87 -23.37 -13.62
N GLN A 173 3.49 -24.49 -13.96
CA GLN A 173 4.62 -25.08 -13.22
C GLN A 173 5.80 -24.11 -13.07
N LYS A 174 5.93 -23.12 -13.95
CA LYS A 174 7.02 -22.11 -13.97
C LYS A 174 6.67 -20.88 -13.14
N ILE A 175 5.45 -20.77 -12.60
CA ILE A 175 4.98 -19.61 -11.85
C ILE A 175 5.63 -19.57 -10.45
N ARG A 176 6.26 -18.42 -10.14
CA ARG A 176 6.83 -18.09 -8.84
C ARG A 176 5.91 -17.14 -8.08
N TRP A 177 6.06 -17.07 -6.75
CA TRP A 177 5.26 -16.16 -5.91
C TRP A 177 5.35 -14.72 -6.40
N GLU A 178 6.53 -14.29 -6.84
CA GLU A 178 6.72 -12.95 -7.38
C GLU A 178 5.91 -12.66 -8.65
N HIS A 179 5.66 -13.65 -9.49
CA HIS A 179 4.83 -13.45 -10.68
C HIS A 179 3.37 -13.17 -10.29
N LEU A 180 2.84 -13.88 -9.28
CA LEU A 180 1.49 -13.65 -8.77
C LEU A 180 1.37 -12.27 -8.11
N LEU A 181 2.36 -11.91 -7.28
CA LEU A 181 2.38 -10.62 -6.56
C LEU A 181 2.52 -9.41 -7.48
N ARG A 182 3.14 -9.59 -8.66
CA ARG A 182 3.34 -8.53 -9.66
C ARG A 182 2.36 -8.60 -10.83
N GLN A 183 1.43 -9.55 -10.82
CA GLN A 183 0.46 -9.78 -11.90
C GLN A 183 1.13 -10.03 -13.27
N THR A 184 2.22 -10.82 -13.28
CA THR A 184 2.98 -11.16 -14.50
C THR A 184 3.04 -12.67 -14.76
N SER A 185 2.14 -13.45 -14.16
CA SER A 185 2.18 -14.92 -14.27
C SER A 185 1.55 -15.46 -15.53
N ASP A 186 0.64 -14.70 -16.16
CA ASP A 186 -0.21 -15.16 -17.27
C ASP A 186 -0.83 -16.54 -16.99
N GLY A 187 -1.34 -16.72 -15.76
CA GLY A 187 -1.78 -18.04 -15.29
C GLY A 187 -2.94 -18.57 -16.13
N GLN A 188 -2.89 -19.86 -16.48
CA GLN A 188 -3.87 -20.51 -17.35
C GLN A 188 -4.71 -21.54 -16.60
N GLY A 189 -5.92 -21.82 -17.08
CA GLY A 189 -6.76 -22.90 -16.57
C GLY A 189 -8.15 -22.45 -16.16
N THR A 190 -8.84 -23.31 -15.42
CA THR A 190 -10.24 -23.11 -15.06
C THR A 190 -10.38 -23.13 -13.55
N LEU A 191 -10.99 -22.09 -12.98
CA LEU A 191 -11.32 -22.03 -11.55
C LEU A 191 -12.83 -21.84 -11.38
N TRP A 192 -13.46 -22.71 -10.59
CA TRP A 192 -14.91 -22.72 -10.37
C TRP A 192 -15.74 -22.74 -11.67
N GLY A 193 -15.26 -23.48 -12.68
CA GLY A 193 -15.92 -23.58 -13.98
C GLY A 193 -15.72 -22.37 -14.90
N LYS A 194 -14.90 -21.38 -14.50
CA LYS A 194 -14.57 -20.21 -15.31
C LYS A 194 -13.15 -20.31 -15.87
N PRO A 195 -12.97 -20.36 -17.20
CA PRO A 195 -11.65 -20.41 -17.80
C PRO A 195 -10.95 -19.06 -17.76
N ASP A 196 -9.61 -19.05 -17.79
CA ASP A 196 -8.75 -17.85 -17.73
C ASP A 196 -8.91 -16.89 -18.92
N TRP A 197 -9.55 -17.33 -20.00
CA TRP A 197 -9.84 -16.50 -21.17
C TRP A 197 -11.24 -15.86 -21.14
N ALA A 198 -12.07 -16.14 -20.13
CA ALA A 198 -13.46 -15.71 -20.09
C ALA A 198 -13.66 -14.18 -20.08
N ASP A 199 -12.61 -13.40 -19.81
CA ASP A 199 -12.60 -11.93 -19.82
C ASP A 199 -11.74 -11.33 -20.96
N ARG A 200 -11.35 -12.16 -21.94
CA ARG A 200 -10.58 -11.71 -23.12
C ARG A 200 -11.55 -11.40 -24.26
N PRO A 201 -11.55 -10.17 -24.80
CA PRO A 201 -12.38 -9.83 -25.94
C PRO A 201 -11.98 -10.65 -27.18
N GLU A 202 -12.99 -11.04 -27.97
CA GLU A 202 -12.81 -11.57 -29.33
C GLU A 202 -12.33 -10.50 -30.32
#